data_AF-A0A1I0UBU9-F1
#
_entry.id   AF-A0A1I0UBU9-F1
#
_cell.length_a   1.000
_cell.length_b   1.000
_cell.length_c   1.000
_cell.angle_alpha   90.00
_cell.angle_beta   90.00
_cell.angle_gamma   90.00
#
_symmetry.space_group_name_H-M   'P 1'
#
loop_
_entity.id
_entity.type
_entity.pdbx_description
1 polymer ?
#
loop_
_entity_poly.entity_id
_entity_poly.type
_entity_poly.pdbx_seq_one_letter_code
_entity_poly.pdbx_strand_id
1 'polypeptide(L)'
;MQPICELNENDYTRFHAAYNVMFNMLEANMFTYVRQSGLDLFRTVMDASEAFRDGKIPAFGEGDMVEWATRIRTGILGVCSSIHHHQEQSLIAVVRQFDKDSAEHVEMKRLFKAVYDRCFAYRLLFRLRHIMVHSTMLAPAMKATAGISEGEKYALVDMRLDRSVFYESSKISAAIKAELRALDEDPSIYELVGEVMPELRDTNREVLALLHPDIDDTCATVREFDALFGGQPGRRALVRQQSPELRPPFETSYQAWPPSVFDYAHARAVSNRVEAEG
;
A
#
# COMPACT_ATOMS: atom_id res chain seq x y z
N MET A 1 -3.42 -9.73 -33.42
CA MET A 1 -3.93 -8.46 -32.86
C MET A 1 -4.25 -7.57 -34.04
N GLN A 2 -5.52 -7.20 -34.23
CA GLN A 2 -5.89 -6.25 -35.27
C GLN A 2 -5.89 -4.84 -34.66
N PRO A 3 -5.16 -3.87 -35.24
CA PRO A 3 -5.25 -2.48 -34.81
C PRO A 3 -6.65 -1.94 -35.11
N ILE A 4 -7.20 -1.17 -34.17
CA ILE A 4 -8.53 -0.58 -34.30
C ILE A 4 -8.50 0.82 -34.93
N CYS A 5 -7.39 1.55 -34.78
CA CYS A 5 -7.15 2.86 -35.36
C CYS A 5 -5.64 3.17 -35.39
N GLU A 6 -5.22 4.05 -36.30
CA GLU A 6 -3.89 4.66 -36.27
C GLU A 6 -3.96 6.03 -35.59
N LEU A 7 -3.03 6.26 -34.66
CA LEU A 7 -2.92 7.53 -33.93
C LEU A 7 -1.83 8.39 -34.55
N ASN A 8 -2.04 9.70 -34.60
CA ASN A 8 -0.94 10.63 -34.83
C ASN A 8 -0.04 10.70 -33.58
N GLU A 9 1.16 11.26 -33.73
CA GLU A 9 2.15 11.32 -32.64
C GLU A 9 1.66 12.11 -31.41
N ASN A 10 0.84 13.16 -31.62
CA ASN A 10 0.28 13.96 -30.53
C ASN A 10 -0.72 13.15 -29.71
N ASP A 11 -1.65 12.44 -30.36
CA ASP A 11 -2.63 11.59 -29.69
C ASP A 11 -1.96 10.41 -28.99
N TYR A 12 -0.97 9.79 -29.63
CA TYR A 12 -0.17 8.74 -29.00
C TYR A 12 0.48 9.25 -27.70
N THR A 13 1.16 10.40 -27.77
CA THR A 13 1.87 10.99 -26.63
C THR A 13 0.88 11.38 -25.52
N ARG A 14 -0.27 11.97 -25.88
CA ARG A 14 -1.33 12.36 -24.95
C ARG A 14 -1.92 11.16 -24.21
N PHE A 15 -2.31 10.10 -24.92
CA PHE A 15 -2.82 8.88 -24.28
C PHE A 15 -1.76 8.17 -23.45
N HIS A 16 -0.52 8.09 -23.94
CA HIS A 16 0.58 7.49 -23.19
C HIS A 16 0.88 8.25 -21.89
N ALA A 17 0.85 9.59 -21.92
CA ALA A 17 1.02 10.43 -20.73
C ALA A 17 -0.11 10.19 -19.71
N ALA A 18 -1.37 10.20 -20.16
CA ALA A 18 -2.52 9.94 -19.30
C ALA A 18 -2.45 8.54 -18.65
N TYR A 19 -2.03 7.53 -19.41
CA TYR A 19 -1.79 6.19 -18.85
C TYR A 19 -0.73 6.20 -17.77
N ASN A 20 0.42 6.84 -18.01
CA ASN A 20 1.49 6.85 -17.03
C ASN A 20 1.05 7.51 -15.71
N VAL A 21 0.28 8.60 -15.79
CA VAL A 21 -0.31 9.23 -14.59
C VAL A 21 -1.22 8.24 -13.86
N MET A 22 -2.18 7.64 -14.58
CA MET A 22 -3.14 6.69 -14.00
C MET A 22 -2.47 5.44 -13.41
N PHE A 23 -1.50 4.86 -14.13
CA PHE A 23 -0.75 3.70 -13.69
C PHE A 23 0.09 4.03 -12.45
N ASN A 24 0.76 5.18 -12.43
CA ASN A 24 1.52 5.61 -11.27
C ASN A 24 0.63 5.85 -10.05
N MET A 25 -0.56 6.41 -10.25
CA MET A 25 -1.52 6.68 -9.18
C MET A 25 -2.14 5.40 -8.62
N LEU A 26 -2.54 4.47 -9.48
CA LEU A 26 -3.33 3.28 -9.10
C LEU A 26 -2.47 2.07 -8.76
N GLU A 27 -1.39 1.84 -9.50
CA GLU A 27 -0.63 0.60 -9.45
C GLU A 27 0.77 0.82 -8.86
N ALA A 28 1.49 1.83 -9.34
CA ALA A 28 2.88 2.08 -8.92
C ALA A 28 3.01 2.96 -7.66
N ASN A 29 1.89 3.43 -7.09
CA ASN A 29 1.89 4.25 -5.88
C ASN A 29 2.47 3.47 -4.69
N MET A 30 3.32 4.12 -3.90
CA MET A 30 3.90 3.52 -2.70
C MET A 30 2.88 2.99 -1.70
N PHE A 31 1.67 3.55 -1.64
CA PHE A 31 0.60 3.02 -0.79
C PHE A 31 0.16 1.60 -1.19
N THR A 32 0.30 1.22 -2.46
CA THR A 32 0.05 -0.16 -2.92
C THR A 32 0.93 -1.17 -2.17
N TYR A 33 2.18 -0.82 -1.89
CA TYR A 33 3.10 -1.67 -1.13
C TYR A 33 2.73 -1.74 0.35
N VAL A 34 2.18 -0.66 0.93
CA VAL A 34 1.62 -0.69 2.30
C VAL A 34 0.48 -1.71 2.36
N ARG A 35 -0.49 -1.57 1.45
CA ARG A 35 -1.65 -2.46 1.36
C ARG A 35 -1.21 -3.91 1.17
N GLN A 36 -0.31 -4.17 0.23
CA GLN A 36 0.19 -5.50 -0.06
C GLN A 36 0.94 -6.11 1.13
N SER A 37 1.82 -5.34 1.78
CA SER A 37 2.54 -5.81 2.98
C SER A 37 1.58 -6.19 4.11
N GLY A 38 0.51 -5.40 4.33
CA GLY A 38 -0.49 -5.72 5.35
C GLY A 38 -1.28 -6.98 5.03
N LEU A 39 -1.72 -7.14 3.77
CA LEU A 39 -2.40 -8.36 3.32
C LEU A 39 -1.52 -9.60 3.50
N ASP A 40 -0.24 -9.52 3.15
CA ASP A 40 0.69 -10.64 3.26
C ASP A 40 1.02 -10.97 4.71
N LEU A 41 1.11 -9.95 5.59
CA LEU A 41 1.19 -10.18 7.03
C LEU A 41 -0.04 -10.92 7.56
N PHE A 42 -1.25 -10.46 7.21
CA PHE A 42 -2.49 -11.10 7.65
C PHE A 42 -2.60 -12.55 7.17
N ARG A 43 -2.25 -12.82 5.91
CA ARG A 43 -2.17 -14.19 5.37
C ARG A 43 -1.18 -15.04 6.15
N THR A 44 0.01 -14.51 6.42
CA THR A 44 1.05 -15.25 7.17
C THR A 44 0.57 -15.60 8.59
N VAL A 45 -0.14 -14.70 9.27
CA VAL A 45 -0.71 -14.95 10.60
C VAL A 45 -1.85 -15.98 10.54
N MET A 46 -2.70 -15.92 9.51
CA MET A 46 -3.74 -16.92 9.28
C MET A 46 -3.14 -18.30 9.02
N ASP A 47 -2.15 -18.40 8.13
CA ASP A 47 -1.44 -19.65 7.83
C ASP A 47 -0.80 -20.24 9.10
N ALA A 48 -0.20 -19.39 9.94
CA ALA A 48 0.37 -19.81 11.22
C ALA A 48 -0.70 -20.34 12.18
N SER A 49 -1.86 -19.67 12.25
CA SER A 49 -3.00 -20.09 13.07
C SER A 49 -3.57 -21.43 12.60
N GLU A 50 -3.73 -21.62 11.30
CA GLU A 50 -4.17 -22.91 10.73
C GLU A 50 -3.16 -24.02 10.98
N ALA A 51 -1.85 -23.74 10.79
CA ALA A 51 -0.80 -24.70 11.08
C ALA A 51 -0.76 -25.10 12.57
N PHE A 52 -1.04 -24.16 13.48
CA PHE A 52 -1.16 -24.45 14.91
C PHE A 52 -2.42 -25.28 15.23
N ARG A 53 -3.58 -24.93 14.63
CA ARG A 53 -4.83 -25.69 14.77
C ARG A 53 -4.69 -27.15 14.33
N ASP A 54 -4.01 -27.36 13.21
CA ASP A 54 -3.85 -28.66 12.58
C ASP A 54 -2.72 -29.50 13.21
N GLY A 55 -2.01 -28.96 14.20
CA GLY A 55 -0.89 -29.64 14.88
C GLY A 55 0.36 -29.77 14.02
N LYS A 56 0.49 -28.97 12.95
CA LYS A 56 1.70 -28.88 12.13
C LYS A 56 2.81 -28.08 12.82
N ILE A 57 2.45 -27.30 13.84
CA ILE A 57 3.36 -26.62 14.75
C ILE A 57 3.20 -27.31 16.11
N PRO A 58 4.20 -28.07 16.59
CA PRO A 58 4.11 -28.70 17.89
C PRO A 58 4.10 -27.64 19.00
N ALA A 59 3.18 -27.75 19.95
CA ALA A 59 3.11 -26.82 21.09
C ALA A 59 4.40 -26.77 21.94
N PHE A 60 5.24 -27.81 21.84
CA PHE A 60 6.49 -27.96 22.59
C PHE A 60 7.72 -28.20 21.69
N GLY A 61 7.62 -27.88 20.39
CA GLY A 61 8.72 -28.01 19.41
C GLY A 61 9.38 -26.66 19.15
N GLU A 62 10.68 -26.53 19.48
CA GLU A 62 11.40 -25.26 19.40
C GLU A 62 11.65 -24.78 17.95
N GLY A 63 11.82 -25.70 17.00
CA GLY A 63 12.19 -25.37 15.62
C GLY A 63 11.09 -24.65 14.84
N ASP A 64 9.91 -25.27 14.72
CA ASP A 64 8.82 -24.76 13.87
C ASP A 64 8.25 -23.43 14.41
N MET A 65 8.19 -23.26 15.73
CA MET A 65 7.74 -22.01 16.36
C MET A 65 8.69 -20.84 16.06
N VAL A 66 10.00 -21.07 16.02
CA VAL A 66 10.98 -20.04 15.68
C VAL A 66 10.88 -19.64 14.21
N GLU A 67 10.66 -20.60 13.31
CA GLU A 67 10.47 -20.32 11.88
C GLU A 67 9.22 -19.45 11.65
N TRP A 68 8.08 -19.82 12.22
CA TRP A 68 6.84 -19.04 12.11
C TRP A 68 6.98 -17.66 12.72
N ALA A 69 7.56 -17.54 13.92
CA ALA A 69 7.79 -16.24 14.54
C ALA A 69 8.71 -15.36 13.68
N THR A 70 9.73 -15.93 13.04
CA THR A 70 10.65 -15.21 12.13
C THR A 70 9.94 -14.74 10.87
N ARG A 71 9.10 -15.60 10.28
CA ARG A 71 8.31 -15.27 9.08
C ARG A 71 7.33 -14.14 9.36
N ILE A 72 6.61 -14.19 10.49
CA ILE A 72 5.67 -13.13 10.87
C ILE A 72 6.43 -11.83 11.19
N ARG A 73 7.55 -11.87 11.93
CA ARG A 73 8.41 -10.69 12.17
C ARG A 73 8.91 -10.05 10.87
N THR A 74 9.23 -10.86 9.87
CA THR A 74 9.62 -10.37 8.55
C THR A 74 8.46 -9.62 7.88
N GLY A 75 7.25 -10.16 7.95
CA GLY A 75 6.03 -9.47 7.49
C GLY A 75 5.79 -8.15 8.23
N ILE A 76 5.93 -8.13 9.56
CA ILE A 76 5.80 -6.92 10.39
C ILE A 76 6.82 -5.86 9.97
N LEU A 77 8.09 -6.24 9.80
CA LEU A 77 9.12 -5.32 9.32
C LEU A 77 8.79 -4.78 7.92
N GLY A 78 8.24 -5.63 7.05
CA GLY A 78 7.75 -5.24 5.73
C GLY A 78 6.66 -4.17 5.79
N VAL A 79 5.66 -4.35 6.65
CA VAL A 79 4.61 -3.33 6.89
C VAL A 79 5.21 -2.04 7.44
N CYS A 80 6.00 -2.12 8.52
CA CYS A 80 6.57 -0.92 9.12
C CYS A 80 7.49 -0.17 8.15
N SER A 81 8.21 -0.91 7.28
CA SER A 81 9.05 -0.33 6.24
C SER A 81 8.23 0.30 5.12
N SER A 82 7.17 -0.34 4.63
CA SER A 82 6.35 0.24 3.56
C SER A 82 5.63 1.51 4.01
N ILE A 83 5.18 1.59 5.27
CA ILE A 83 4.63 2.81 5.88
C ILE A 83 5.67 3.95 5.83
N HIS A 84 6.92 3.68 6.23
CA HIS A 84 7.99 4.67 6.19
C HIS A 84 8.28 5.14 4.76
N HIS A 85 8.41 4.20 3.81
CA HIS A 85 8.68 4.53 2.42
C HIS A 85 7.53 5.28 1.76
N HIS A 86 6.27 5.02 2.13
CA HIS A 86 5.12 5.79 1.63
C HIS A 86 5.28 7.28 1.96
N GLN A 87 5.54 7.62 3.22
CA GLN A 87 5.79 9.01 3.60
C GLN A 87 7.01 9.61 2.88
N GLU A 88 8.13 8.90 2.89
CA GLU A 88 9.39 9.40 2.33
C GLU A 88 9.29 9.64 0.82
N GLN A 89 8.74 8.68 0.07
CA GLN A 89 8.62 8.81 -1.38
C GLN A 89 7.55 9.82 -1.79
N SER A 90 6.47 9.98 -1.03
CA SER A 90 5.50 11.06 -1.28
C SER A 90 6.12 12.45 -1.10
N LEU A 91 6.97 12.62 -0.09
CA LEU A 91 7.73 13.86 0.11
C LEU A 91 8.76 14.09 -1.01
N ILE A 92 9.43 13.05 -1.48
CA ILE A 92 10.35 13.14 -2.63
C ILE A 92 9.59 13.49 -3.91
N ALA A 93 8.43 12.87 -4.14
CA ALA A 93 7.61 13.09 -5.32
C ALA A 93 7.13 14.54 -5.41
N VAL A 94 6.60 15.10 -4.32
CA VAL A 94 6.12 16.49 -4.30
C VAL A 94 7.26 17.48 -4.54
N VAL A 95 8.45 17.23 -3.98
CA VAL A 95 9.62 18.09 -4.21
C VAL A 95 10.10 18.01 -5.67
N ARG A 96 10.03 16.84 -6.30
CA ARG A 96 10.39 16.69 -7.72
C ARG A 96 9.43 17.42 -8.65
N GLN A 97 8.17 17.55 -8.26
CA GLN A 97 7.12 18.14 -9.10
C GLN A 97 6.92 19.64 -8.85
N PHE A 98 7.04 20.09 -7.60
CA PHE A 98 6.70 21.47 -7.18
C PHE A 98 7.85 22.19 -6.49
N ASP A 99 9.06 21.64 -6.48
CA ASP A 99 10.23 22.13 -5.74
C ASP A 99 10.12 22.03 -4.21
N LYS A 100 11.28 22.21 -3.57
CA LYS A 100 11.39 22.21 -2.11
C LYS A 100 10.83 23.51 -1.53
N ASP A 101 9.97 23.35 -0.54
CA ASP A 101 9.37 24.42 0.28
C ASP A 101 8.31 25.26 -0.44
N SER A 102 7.80 24.74 -1.57
CA SER A 102 6.53 25.16 -2.17
C SER A 102 5.32 24.92 -1.26
N ALA A 103 4.19 25.52 -1.62
CA ALA A 103 2.94 25.36 -0.89
C ALA A 103 2.54 23.88 -0.82
N GLU A 104 2.73 23.13 -1.91
CA GLU A 104 2.46 21.70 -2.04
C GLU A 104 3.42 20.88 -1.15
N HIS A 105 4.71 21.22 -1.09
CA HIS A 105 5.63 20.55 -0.18
C HIS A 105 5.26 20.77 1.30
N VAL A 106 4.88 21.98 1.66
CA VAL A 106 4.41 22.31 3.02
C VAL A 106 3.12 21.56 3.34
N GLU A 107 2.20 21.49 2.39
CA GLU A 107 0.94 20.78 2.54
C GLU A 107 1.15 19.27 2.68
N MET A 108 2.03 18.67 1.87
CA MET A 108 2.40 17.25 1.99
C MET A 108 2.95 16.92 3.39
N LYS A 109 3.82 17.78 3.93
CA LYS A 109 4.30 17.64 5.32
C LYS A 109 3.16 17.74 6.34
N ARG A 110 2.20 18.65 6.12
CA ARG A 110 1.02 18.82 6.98
C ARG A 110 0.15 17.56 6.99
N LEU A 111 -0.08 16.93 5.83
CA LEU A 111 -0.84 15.68 5.71
C LEU A 111 -0.23 14.55 6.55
N PHE A 112 1.07 14.29 6.38
CA PHE A 112 1.76 13.25 7.16
C PHE A 112 1.89 13.61 8.65
N LYS A 113 2.03 14.90 8.98
CA LYS A 113 1.98 15.34 10.37
C LYS A 113 0.60 15.09 10.99
N ALA A 114 -0.48 15.32 10.25
CA ALA A 114 -1.83 15.13 10.75
C ALA A 114 -2.12 13.66 11.10
N VAL A 115 -1.74 12.71 10.23
CA VAL A 115 -1.85 11.27 10.57
C VAL A 115 -0.92 10.90 11.73
N TYR A 116 0.30 11.46 11.76
CA TYR A 116 1.21 11.25 12.88
C TYR A 116 0.65 11.75 14.20
N ASP A 117 -0.08 12.88 14.24
CA ASP A 117 -0.62 13.42 15.49
C ASP A 117 -1.88 12.68 15.94
N ARG A 118 -2.74 12.23 15.02
CA ARG A 118 -4.05 11.64 15.38
C ARG A 118 -4.06 10.11 15.51
N CYS A 119 -3.18 9.39 14.80
CA CYS A 119 -3.19 7.92 14.78
C CYS A 119 -2.05 7.34 15.62
N PHE A 120 -2.40 6.75 16.76
CA PHE A 120 -1.44 6.10 17.64
C PHE A 120 -0.76 4.92 16.93
N ALA A 121 -1.52 4.07 16.24
CA ALA A 121 -0.98 2.94 15.51
C ALA A 121 0.06 3.34 14.46
N TYR A 122 -0.19 4.45 13.73
CA TYR A 122 0.78 5.00 12.78
C TYR A 122 2.09 5.36 13.47
N ARG A 123 2.05 6.15 14.55
CA ARG A 123 3.25 6.53 15.31
C ARG A 123 4.02 5.31 15.79
N LEU A 124 3.29 4.33 16.34
CA LEU A 124 3.90 3.17 16.96
C LEU A 124 4.54 2.25 15.94
N LEU A 125 3.87 1.93 14.82
CA LEU A 125 4.43 1.11 13.74
C LEU A 125 5.61 1.81 13.06
N PHE A 126 5.54 3.13 12.88
CA PHE A 126 6.66 3.92 12.35
C PHE A 126 7.90 3.82 13.24
N ARG A 127 7.71 3.87 14.57
CA ARG A 127 8.81 3.70 15.54
C ARG A 127 9.26 2.24 15.69
N LEU A 128 8.35 1.29 15.55
CA LEU A 128 8.66 -0.14 15.61
C LEU A 128 9.67 -0.52 14.53
N ARG A 129 9.55 0.04 13.30
CA ARG A 129 10.59 -0.12 12.26
C ARG A 129 11.98 0.18 12.82
N HIS A 130 12.13 1.33 13.47
CA HIS A 130 13.41 1.77 14.02
C HIS A 130 13.93 0.81 15.10
N ILE A 131 13.06 0.34 16.00
CA ILE A 131 13.43 -0.65 17.02
C ILE A 131 13.87 -1.97 16.37
N MET A 132 13.12 -2.48 15.40
CA MET A 132 13.44 -3.74 14.72
C MET A 132 14.77 -3.68 13.96
N VAL A 133 15.03 -2.58 13.26
CA VAL A 133 16.25 -2.40 12.46
C VAL A 133 17.48 -2.10 13.32
N HIS A 134 17.33 -1.32 14.39
CA HIS A 134 18.48 -0.76 15.12
C HIS A 134 18.64 -1.27 16.56
N SER A 135 17.73 -2.10 17.06
CA SER A 135 17.76 -2.57 18.46
C SER A 135 17.49 -4.06 18.57
N THR A 136 16.29 -4.52 18.20
CA THR A 136 15.94 -5.94 18.31
C THR A 136 14.79 -6.33 17.39
N MET A 137 14.98 -7.40 16.63
CA MET A 137 13.91 -8.04 15.85
C MET A 137 12.90 -8.79 16.74
N LEU A 138 13.19 -8.99 18.03
CA LEU A 138 12.34 -9.71 18.96
C LEU A 138 11.29 -8.84 19.65
N ALA A 139 11.22 -7.54 19.31
CA ALA A 139 10.20 -6.63 19.87
C ALA A 139 8.76 -7.12 19.61
N PRO A 140 8.45 -7.73 18.44
CA PRO A 140 7.24 -8.53 18.28
C PRO A 140 7.42 -9.92 18.93
N ALA A 141 6.61 -10.19 19.95
CA ALA A 141 6.53 -11.48 20.63
C ALA A 141 5.30 -12.26 20.17
N MET A 142 5.51 -13.53 19.81
CA MET A 142 4.43 -14.40 19.36
C MET A 142 3.68 -14.98 20.57
N LYS A 143 2.35 -14.92 20.51
CA LYS A 143 1.43 -15.57 21.45
C LYS A 143 0.50 -16.48 20.66
N ALA A 144 0.46 -17.75 21.02
CA ALA A 144 -0.46 -18.71 20.43
C ALA A 144 -1.46 -19.18 21.48
N THR A 145 -2.73 -19.28 21.09
CA THR A 145 -3.83 -19.81 21.90
C THR A 145 -4.60 -20.81 21.07
N ALA A 146 -4.89 -21.98 21.63
CA ALA A 146 -5.70 -23.01 20.98
C ALA A 146 -6.69 -23.61 21.95
N GLY A 147 -7.78 -24.13 21.40
CA GLY A 147 -8.85 -24.76 22.17
C GLY A 147 -9.84 -25.49 21.28
N ILE A 148 -10.92 -25.94 21.91
CA ILE A 148 -12.06 -26.55 21.24
C ILE A 148 -13.30 -25.72 21.60
N SER A 149 -14.05 -25.29 20.60
CA SER A 149 -15.32 -24.58 20.77
C SER A 149 -16.37 -25.27 19.92
N GLU A 150 -17.51 -25.62 20.52
CA GLU A 150 -18.62 -26.31 19.82
C GLU A 150 -18.21 -27.61 19.08
N GLY A 151 -17.18 -28.29 19.57
CA GLY A 151 -16.64 -29.52 18.94
C GLY A 151 -15.60 -29.27 17.85
N GLU A 152 -15.37 -28.01 17.47
CA GLU A 152 -14.39 -27.61 16.46
C GLU A 152 -13.10 -27.10 17.10
N LYS A 153 -11.96 -27.49 16.52
CA LYS A 153 -10.65 -26.98 16.95
C LYS A 153 -10.45 -25.56 16.45
N TYR A 154 -9.93 -24.69 17.32
CA TYR A 154 -9.48 -23.37 16.92
C TYR A 154 -8.06 -23.11 17.42
N ALA A 155 -7.36 -22.27 16.68
CA ALA A 155 -6.10 -21.69 17.10
C ALA A 155 -6.03 -20.24 16.62
N LEU A 156 -5.41 -19.40 17.44
CA LEU A 156 -5.13 -18.00 17.16
C LEU A 156 -3.66 -17.74 17.46
N VAL A 157 -2.94 -17.28 16.46
CA VAL A 157 -1.60 -16.70 16.60
C VAL A 157 -1.72 -15.17 16.57
N ASP A 158 -1.13 -14.52 17.55
CA ASP A 158 -1.04 -13.06 17.67
C ASP A 158 0.43 -12.67 17.84
N MET A 159 0.79 -11.47 17.38
CA MET A 159 2.08 -10.86 17.63
C MET A 159 1.86 -9.61 18.45
N ARG A 160 2.31 -9.65 19.71
CA ARG A 160 2.17 -8.53 20.64
C ARG A 160 3.49 -7.77 20.73
N LEU A 161 3.38 -6.46 20.86
CA LEU A 161 4.53 -5.59 21.00
C LEU A 161 5.02 -5.60 22.44
N ASP A 162 6.21 -6.12 22.69
CA ASP A 162 6.86 -5.96 23.98
C ASP A 162 7.15 -4.46 24.22
N ARG A 163 6.41 -3.83 25.13
CA ARG A 163 6.57 -2.39 25.38
C ARG A 163 7.86 -2.06 26.13
N SER A 164 8.48 -3.04 26.81
CA SER A 164 9.69 -2.81 27.60
C SER A 164 10.85 -2.29 26.72
N VAL A 165 10.98 -2.83 25.50
CA VAL A 165 12.03 -2.41 24.56
C VAL A 165 11.89 -0.95 24.11
N PHE A 166 10.69 -0.38 24.18
CA PHE A 166 10.46 1.04 23.87
C PHE A 166 10.87 1.94 25.03
N TYR A 167 10.69 1.49 26.28
CA TYR A 167 11.06 2.27 27.46
C TYR A 167 12.57 2.45 27.58
N GLU A 168 13.33 1.40 27.24
CA GLU A 168 14.79 1.39 27.30
C GLU A 168 15.44 2.19 26.16
N SER A 169 14.74 2.36 25.03
CA SER A 169 15.29 3.07 23.87
C SER A 169 15.35 4.59 24.08
N SER A 170 16.54 5.18 23.92
CA SER A 170 16.74 6.64 23.93
C SER A 170 16.20 7.34 22.67
N LYS A 171 15.80 6.59 21.65
CA LYS A 171 15.29 7.09 20.37
C LYS A 171 13.77 7.26 20.33
N ILE A 172 13.08 6.83 21.39
CA ILE A 172 11.63 6.96 21.53
C ILE A 172 11.32 8.19 22.39
N SER A 173 10.40 9.03 21.92
CA SER A 173 10.02 10.26 22.61
C SER A 173 9.28 9.98 23.93
N ALA A 174 9.37 10.92 24.87
CA ALA A 174 8.65 10.81 26.14
C ALA A 174 7.13 10.70 25.96
N ALA A 175 6.57 11.35 24.93
CA ALA A 175 5.16 11.27 24.59
C ALA A 175 4.74 9.83 24.26
N ILE A 176 5.44 9.17 23.33
CA ILE A 176 5.13 7.77 22.96
C ILE A 176 5.31 6.82 24.15
N LYS A 177 6.34 7.05 24.98
CA LYS A 177 6.51 6.26 26.21
C LYS A 177 5.35 6.45 27.19
N ALA A 178 4.80 7.66 27.30
CA ALA A 178 3.64 7.92 28.15
C ALA A 178 2.38 7.24 27.61
N GLU A 179 2.14 7.31 26.29
CA GLU A 179 1.04 6.61 25.63
C GLU A 179 1.13 5.09 25.83
N LEU A 180 2.32 4.51 25.64
CA LEU A 180 2.55 3.08 25.86
C LEU A 180 2.31 2.66 27.31
N ARG A 181 2.65 3.50 28.29
CA ARG A 181 2.40 3.24 29.71
C ARG A 181 0.92 3.32 30.09
N ALA A 182 0.13 4.07 29.33
CA ALA A 182 -1.30 4.20 29.56
C ALA A 182 -2.10 2.98 29.07
N LEU A 183 -1.50 2.09 28.27
CA LEU A 183 -2.14 0.85 27.85
C LEU A 183 -2.14 -0.18 28.98
N ASP A 184 -3.23 -0.93 29.13
CA ASP A 184 -3.33 -2.00 30.13
C ASP A 184 -2.45 -3.20 29.76
N GLU A 185 -2.33 -3.49 28.47
CA GLU A 185 -1.58 -4.62 27.94
C GLU A 185 -0.69 -4.24 26.74
N ASP A 186 0.21 -5.15 26.39
CA ASP A 186 1.02 -5.02 25.19
C ASP A 186 0.12 -5.03 23.95
N PRO A 187 0.22 -4.05 23.04
CA PRO A 187 -0.71 -3.93 21.92
C PRO A 187 -0.51 -5.06 20.89
N SER A 188 -1.60 -5.55 20.32
CA SER A 188 -1.53 -6.48 19.19
C SER A 188 -1.09 -5.74 17.93
N ILE A 189 -0.05 -6.23 17.27
CA ILE A 189 0.43 -5.65 16.01
C ILE A 189 -0.61 -5.85 14.90
N TYR A 190 -1.40 -6.92 14.95
CA TYR A 190 -2.51 -7.15 14.03
C TYR A 190 -3.54 -6.00 14.12
N GLU A 191 -3.94 -5.63 15.33
CA GLU A 191 -4.89 -4.55 15.57
C GLU A 191 -4.33 -3.19 15.15
N LEU A 192 -3.06 -2.91 15.47
CA LEU A 192 -2.39 -1.68 15.03
C LEU A 192 -2.35 -1.58 13.50
N VAL A 193 -2.09 -2.68 12.79
CA VAL A 193 -2.12 -2.69 11.32
C VAL A 193 -3.55 -2.48 10.81
N GLY A 194 -4.55 -3.07 11.45
CA GLY A 194 -5.96 -2.83 11.14
C GLY A 194 -6.37 -1.36 11.31
N GLU A 195 -5.92 -0.71 12.39
CA GLU A 195 -6.21 0.69 12.72
C GLU A 195 -5.52 1.66 11.75
N VAL A 196 -4.26 1.41 11.37
CA VAL A 196 -3.49 2.35 10.54
C VAL A 196 -3.91 2.36 9.07
N MET A 197 -4.44 1.23 8.56
CA MET A 197 -4.80 1.08 7.15
C MET A 197 -5.84 2.09 6.64
N PRO A 198 -7.00 2.30 7.32
CA PRO A 198 -7.97 3.31 6.88
C PRO A 198 -7.38 4.73 6.94
N GLU A 199 -6.60 5.05 7.97
CA GLU A 199 -5.94 6.35 8.10
C GLU A 199 -4.97 6.63 6.96
N LEU A 200 -4.12 5.66 6.62
CA LEU A 200 -3.18 5.77 5.51
C LEU A 200 -3.89 5.81 4.15
N ARG A 201 -4.99 5.08 3.98
CA ARG A 201 -5.82 5.15 2.76
C ARG A 201 -6.36 6.56 2.57
N ASP A 202 -6.91 7.15 3.64
CA ASP A 202 -7.54 8.46 3.57
C ASP A 202 -6.48 9.55 3.36
N THR A 203 -5.33 9.49 4.06
CA THR A 203 -4.19 10.36 3.79
C THR A 203 -3.66 10.18 2.37
N ASN A 204 -3.56 8.95 1.86
CA ASN A 204 -3.08 8.71 0.50
C ASN A 204 -4.00 9.32 -0.56
N ARG A 205 -5.32 9.36 -0.33
CA ARG A 205 -6.24 10.07 -1.23
C ARG A 205 -5.94 11.56 -1.30
N GLU A 206 -5.66 12.20 -0.17
CA GLU A 206 -5.24 13.61 -0.12
C GLU A 206 -3.88 13.83 -0.79
N VAL A 207 -2.91 12.92 -0.57
CA VAL A 207 -1.60 12.92 -1.24
C VAL A 207 -1.75 12.87 -2.76
N LEU A 208 -2.60 11.97 -3.27
CA LEU A 208 -2.82 11.82 -4.70
C LEU A 208 -3.52 13.05 -5.30
N ALA A 209 -4.50 13.64 -4.59
CA ALA A 209 -5.15 14.87 -5.02
C ALA A 209 -4.16 16.04 -5.13
N LEU A 210 -3.19 16.11 -4.22
CA LEU A 210 -2.14 17.12 -4.23
C LEU A 210 -1.14 16.92 -5.39
N LEU A 211 -0.76 15.66 -5.68
CA LEU A 211 0.18 15.33 -6.76
C LEU A 211 -0.43 15.39 -8.16
N HIS A 212 -1.75 15.19 -8.27
CA HIS A 212 -2.46 15.11 -9.55
C HIS A 212 -3.66 16.08 -9.58
N PRO A 213 -3.43 17.40 -9.57
CA PRO A 213 -4.51 18.38 -9.67
C PRO A 213 -5.23 18.31 -11.03
N ASP A 214 -4.61 17.72 -12.05
CA ASP A 214 -5.08 17.51 -13.42
C ASP A 214 -5.76 16.15 -13.63
N ILE A 215 -6.13 15.45 -12.55
CA ILE A 215 -6.66 14.08 -12.63
C ILE A 215 -7.98 14.00 -13.42
N ASP A 216 -8.80 15.05 -13.41
CA ASP A 216 -10.07 15.07 -14.15
C ASP A 216 -9.84 15.11 -15.67
N ASP A 217 -8.87 15.90 -16.13
CA ASP A 217 -8.45 15.99 -17.53
C ASP A 217 -7.77 14.68 -17.98
N THR A 218 -6.96 14.10 -17.09
CA THR A 218 -6.36 12.77 -17.30
C THR A 218 -7.44 11.72 -17.47
N CYS A 219 -8.46 11.69 -16.60
CA CYS A 219 -9.58 10.75 -16.71
C CYS A 219 -10.41 10.99 -17.97
N ALA A 220 -10.60 12.24 -18.40
CA ALA A 220 -11.25 12.55 -19.67
C ALA A 220 -10.48 11.97 -20.86
N THR A 221 -9.16 12.10 -20.86
CA THR A 221 -8.28 11.54 -21.88
C THR A 221 -8.34 10.00 -21.91
N VAL A 222 -8.41 9.34 -20.75
CA VAL A 222 -8.60 7.88 -20.68
C VAL A 222 -9.95 7.44 -21.23
N ARG A 223 -11.03 8.17 -20.93
CA ARG A 223 -12.36 7.87 -21.48
C ARG A 223 -12.42 8.07 -23.00
N GLU A 224 -11.75 9.10 -23.50
CA GLU A 224 -11.59 9.33 -24.94
C GLU A 224 -10.86 8.15 -25.60
N PHE A 225 -9.78 7.66 -24.99
CA PHE A 225 -9.06 6.49 -25.47
C PHE A 225 -9.93 5.22 -25.50
N ASP A 226 -10.70 4.94 -24.43
CA ASP A 226 -11.61 3.78 -24.38
C ASP A 226 -12.73 3.87 -25.43
N ALA A 227 -13.21 5.10 -25.71
CA ALA A 227 -14.25 5.33 -26.72
C ALA A 227 -13.80 4.94 -28.15
N LEU A 228 -12.49 4.98 -28.46
CA LEU A 228 -11.96 4.52 -29.75
C LEU A 228 -12.28 3.05 -30.03
N PHE A 229 -12.46 2.24 -28.99
CA PHE A 229 -12.77 0.81 -29.12
C PHE A 229 -14.26 0.56 -29.37
N GLY A 230 -15.13 1.57 -29.28
CA GLY A 230 -16.57 1.45 -29.59
C GLY A 230 -17.29 0.36 -28.80
N GLY A 231 -16.85 0.07 -27.57
CA GLY A 231 -17.41 -0.99 -26.73
C GLY A 231 -16.98 -2.41 -27.13
N GLN A 232 -16.05 -2.58 -28.07
CA GLN A 232 -15.58 -3.91 -28.45
C GLN A 232 -14.83 -4.61 -27.30
N PRO A 233 -15.02 -5.93 -27.13
CA PRO A 233 -14.29 -6.69 -26.14
C PRO A 233 -12.82 -6.83 -26.54
N GLY A 234 -11.92 -6.89 -25.56
CA GLY A 234 -10.49 -7.07 -25.79
C GLY A 234 -9.62 -6.20 -24.91
N ARG A 235 -8.29 -6.36 -25.04
CA ARG A 235 -7.32 -5.56 -24.30
C ARG A 235 -7.15 -4.20 -24.97
N ARG A 236 -7.31 -3.12 -24.20
CA ARG A 236 -6.96 -1.78 -24.64
C ARG A 236 -5.45 -1.62 -24.55
N ALA A 237 -4.81 -1.22 -25.63
CA ALA A 237 -3.36 -1.11 -25.67
C ALA A 237 -2.88 -0.05 -26.65
N LEU A 238 -1.80 0.64 -26.30
CA LEU A 238 -1.01 1.43 -27.23
C LEU A 238 0.09 0.55 -27.82
N VAL A 239 0.31 0.71 -29.13
CA VAL A 239 1.36 -0.01 -29.87
C VAL A 239 2.18 1.00 -30.66
N ARG A 240 3.47 1.09 -30.39
CA ARG A 240 4.42 1.83 -31.25
C ARG A 240 5.27 0.82 -32.00
N GLN A 241 5.29 0.99 -33.32
CA GLN A 241 5.94 0.10 -34.30
C GLN A 241 5.40 -1.34 -34.30
N GLN A 242 4.65 -1.63 -35.36
CA GLN A 242 4.40 -2.99 -35.82
C GLN A 242 5.26 -3.16 -37.08
N SER A 243 6.46 -3.73 -36.95
CA SER A 243 7.23 -4.09 -38.15
C SER A 243 6.37 -5.02 -39.00
N PRO A 244 6.07 -4.68 -40.27
CA PRO A 244 5.24 -5.51 -41.13
C PRO A 244 5.88 -6.88 -41.40
N GLU A 245 7.19 -6.99 -41.17
CA GLU A 245 7.95 -8.23 -41.23
C GLU A 245 8.79 -8.40 -39.96
N LEU A 246 8.87 -9.62 -39.43
CA LEU A 246 9.79 -10.03 -38.36
C LEU A 246 11.25 -10.03 -38.89
N ARG A 247 11.79 -8.86 -39.25
CA ARG A 247 13.20 -8.70 -39.60
C ARG A 247 13.95 -7.97 -38.47
N PRO A 248 15.06 -8.51 -37.97
CA PRO A 248 15.87 -7.84 -36.96
C PRO A 248 16.48 -6.52 -37.46
N PRO A 249 16.63 -5.49 -36.61
CA PRO A 249 16.17 -5.43 -35.22
C PRO A 249 14.66 -5.18 -35.15
N PHE A 250 13.96 -6.02 -34.38
CA PHE A 250 12.53 -5.91 -34.15
C PHE A 250 12.30 -5.08 -32.89
N GLU A 251 11.81 -3.85 -33.06
CA GLU A 251 11.36 -3.02 -31.95
C GLU A 251 9.84 -2.97 -31.99
N THR A 252 9.20 -3.62 -31.02
CA THR A 252 7.77 -3.44 -30.77
C THR A 252 7.60 -2.95 -29.35
N SER A 253 6.80 -1.91 -29.18
CA SER A 253 6.32 -1.51 -27.87
C SER A 253 4.83 -1.81 -27.81
N TYR A 254 4.43 -2.58 -26.80
CA TYR A 254 3.05 -2.94 -26.51
C TYR A 254 2.77 -2.58 -25.06
N GLN A 255 1.86 -1.63 -24.85
CA GLN A 255 1.47 -1.17 -23.53
C GLN A 255 -0.02 -1.43 -23.34
N ALA A 256 -0.34 -2.59 -22.76
CA ALA A 256 -1.71 -2.90 -22.36
C ALA A 256 -2.10 -2.13 -21.10
N TRP A 257 -3.31 -1.57 -21.10
CA TRP A 257 -3.83 -0.82 -19.96
C TRP A 257 -4.71 -1.74 -19.11
N PRO A 258 -4.49 -1.81 -17.78
CA PRO A 258 -5.29 -2.68 -16.91
C PRO A 258 -6.73 -2.13 -16.77
N PRO A 259 -7.73 -3.00 -16.53
CA PRO A 259 -9.12 -2.58 -16.35
C PRO A 259 -9.31 -1.50 -15.29
N SER A 260 -8.51 -1.54 -14.21
CA SER A 260 -8.54 -0.57 -13.10
C SER A 260 -8.40 0.88 -13.55
N VAL A 261 -7.64 1.16 -14.62
CA VAL A 261 -7.47 2.50 -15.18
C VAL A 261 -8.80 3.03 -15.76
N PHE A 262 -9.51 2.17 -16.50
CA PHE A 262 -10.80 2.53 -17.11
C PHE A 262 -11.90 2.62 -16.06
N ASP A 263 -11.97 1.65 -15.15
CA ASP A 263 -12.95 1.62 -14.07
C ASP A 263 -12.88 2.89 -13.22
N TYR A 264 -11.66 3.33 -12.88
CA TYR A 264 -11.46 4.58 -12.15
C TYR A 264 -11.92 5.81 -12.95
N ALA A 265 -11.50 5.91 -14.22
CA ALA A 265 -11.81 7.06 -15.06
C ALA A 265 -13.32 7.21 -15.31
N HIS A 266 -14.06 6.11 -15.43
CA HIS A 266 -15.51 6.12 -15.59
C HIS A 266 -16.23 6.38 -14.27
N ALA A 267 -15.82 5.75 -13.16
CA ALA A 267 -16.42 5.98 -11.84
C ALA A 267 -16.33 7.46 -11.41
N ARG A 268 -15.19 8.11 -11.68
CA ARG A 268 -14.96 9.51 -11.34
C ARG A 268 -15.90 10.48 -12.09
N ALA A 269 -16.27 10.15 -13.33
CA ALA A 269 -17.24 10.95 -14.08
C ALA A 269 -18.66 10.89 -13.48
N VAL A 270 -19.03 9.77 -12.86
CA VAL A 270 -20.32 9.60 -12.19
C VAL A 270 -20.36 10.42 -10.90
N SER A 271 -19.30 10.38 -10.08
CA SER A 271 -19.22 11.16 -8.84
C SER A 271 -19.37 12.67 -9.09
N ASN A 272 -18.68 13.22 -10.09
CA ASN A 272 -18.76 14.64 -10.41
C ASN A 272 -20.15 15.09 -10.89
N ARG A 273 -20.95 14.18 -11.48
CA ARG A 273 -22.35 14.48 -11.87
C ARG A 273 -23.28 14.55 -10.66
N VAL A 274 -23.11 13.62 -9.72
CA VAL A 274 -23.92 13.60 -8.49
C VAL A 274 -23.64 14.84 -7.63
N GLU A 275 -22.39 15.29 -7.54
CA GLU A 275 -22.02 16.52 -6.81
C GLU A 275 -22.49 17.81 -7.51
N ALA A 276 -22.67 17.81 -8.83
CA ALA A 276 -23.18 18.95 -9.58
C ALA A 276 -24.72 19.07 -9.55
N GLU A 277 -25.42 18.00 -9.18
CA GLU A 277 -26.89 17.92 -9.15
C GLU A 277 -27.49 18.04 -7.73
N GLY A 278 -26.66 18.15 -6.68
CA GLY A 278 -27.06 18.27 -5.26
C GLY A 278 -26.78 19.65 -4.67
#